data_AF-A0A810Q8U1-F1
#
_entry.id   AF-A0A810Q8U1-F1
#
_cell.length_a   1.000
_cell.length_b   1.000
_cell.length_c   1.000
_cell.angle_alpha   90.00
_cell.angle_beta   90.00
_cell.angle_gamma   90.00
#
_symmetry.space_group_name_H-M   'P 1'
#
loop_
_entity.id
_entity.type
_entity.pdbx_description
1 polymer ?
#
loop_
_entity_poly.entity_id
_entity_poly.type
_entity_poly.pdbx_seq_one_letter_code
_entity_poly.pdbx_strand_id
1 'polypeptide(L)'
;MRSTPFNTRSSEWIGDMTVYLRETGEDNSLQMERLRRNLRRAREQELTPRQRQMLELHYDQRLSVTEIAKELGLHPSTVSRTLGRARERLRRYLRYTL
;
A
#
# COMPACT_ATOMS: atom_id res chain seq x y z
N MET A 1 29.20 -4.47 8.38
CA MET A 1 28.11 -3.52 8.01
C MET A 1 27.48 -4.03 6.73
N ARG A 2 26.23 -4.55 6.77
CA ARG A 2 25.54 -5.04 5.56
C ARG A 2 24.45 -4.03 5.19
N SER A 3 24.71 -3.30 4.11
CA SER A 3 23.77 -2.38 3.46
C SER A 3 22.54 -3.16 3.00
N THR A 4 21.42 -2.99 3.70
CA THR A 4 20.10 -3.41 3.19
C THR A 4 19.81 -2.59 1.93
N PRO A 5 19.60 -3.21 0.76
CA PRO A 5 19.30 -2.47 -0.45
C PRO A 5 17.96 -1.76 -0.26
N PHE A 6 17.94 -0.46 -0.55
CA PHE A 6 16.76 0.38 -0.61
C PHE A 6 15.74 -0.30 -1.53
N ASN A 7 14.61 -0.73 -0.98
CA ASN A 7 13.61 -1.46 -1.74
C ASN A 7 12.70 -0.44 -2.46
N THR A 8 13.11 -0.09 -3.68
CA THR A 8 12.39 0.81 -4.61
C THR A 8 10.98 0.30 -5.00
N ARG A 9 10.59 -0.92 -4.59
CA ARG A 9 9.29 -1.54 -4.92
C ARG A 9 8.08 -0.88 -4.27
N SER A 10 8.25 -0.04 -3.25
CA SER A 10 7.14 0.71 -2.66
C SER A 10 6.67 1.85 -3.59
N SER A 11 7.58 2.38 -4.43
CA SER A 11 7.28 3.36 -5.48
C SER A 11 6.63 2.70 -6.71
N GLU A 12 6.95 1.42 -6.96
CA GLU A 12 6.37 0.64 -8.06
C GLU A 12 4.90 0.29 -7.85
N TRP A 13 4.35 0.26 -6.63
CA TRP A 13 2.93 -0.11 -6.47
C TRP A 13 1.96 1.04 -6.83
N ILE A 14 2.27 2.25 -6.37
CA ILE A 14 1.56 3.46 -6.84
C ILE A 14 1.89 3.67 -8.32
N GLY A 15 3.14 3.44 -8.71
CA GLY A 15 3.64 3.47 -10.09
C GLY A 15 2.86 2.54 -11.04
N ASP A 16 2.79 1.25 -10.75
CA ASP A 16 2.08 0.22 -11.51
C ASP A 16 0.59 0.52 -11.59
N MET A 17 -0.01 1.01 -10.50
CA MET A 17 -1.41 1.40 -10.48
C MET A 17 -1.64 2.66 -11.35
N THR A 18 -0.69 3.60 -11.39
CA THR A 18 -0.72 4.75 -12.31
C THR A 18 -0.39 4.39 -13.76
N VAL A 19 0.44 3.37 -14.00
CA VAL A 19 0.79 2.87 -15.34
C VAL A 19 -0.40 2.12 -15.95
N TYR A 20 -1.05 1.26 -15.17
CA TYR A 20 -2.29 0.56 -15.57
C TYR A 20 -3.39 1.53 -16.05
N LEU A 21 -3.49 2.71 -15.43
CA LEU A 21 -4.45 3.75 -15.80
C LEU A 21 -4.03 4.57 -17.02
N ARG A 22 -2.72 4.70 -17.27
CA ARG A 22 -2.19 5.44 -18.43
C ARG A 22 -2.54 4.75 -19.76
N GLU A 23 -2.67 3.43 -19.75
CA GLU A 23 -2.97 2.63 -20.93
C GLU A 23 -4.47 2.59 -21.30
N THR A 24 -5.37 3.06 -20.44
CA THR A 24 -6.84 2.98 -20.62
C THR A 24 -7.52 4.35 -20.84
N GLY A 25 -6.92 5.21 -21.66
CA GLY A 25 -7.41 6.57 -21.92
C GLY A 25 -8.78 6.62 -22.62
N GLU A 26 -9.78 7.21 -21.94
CA GLU A 26 -10.48 8.47 -22.28
C GLU A 26 -11.52 8.82 -21.20
N ASP A 27 -11.20 8.72 -19.89
CA ASP A 27 -11.92 9.44 -18.80
C ASP A 27 -11.12 9.41 -17.48
N ASN A 28 -9.84 9.81 -17.57
CA ASN A 28 -8.82 9.56 -16.54
C ASN A 28 -9.14 10.17 -15.17
N SER A 29 -9.83 11.31 -15.11
CA SER A 29 -10.16 11.98 -13.85
C SER A 29 -11.24 11.23 -13.07
N LEU A 30 -12.32 10.81 -13.75
CA LEU A 30 -13.43 10.09 -13.12
C LEU A 30 -13.03 8.67 -12.70
N GLN A 31 -12.23 7.96 -13.52
CA GLN A 31 -11.70 6.65 -13.15
C GLN A 31 -10.72 6.76 -11.96
N MET A 32 -9.86 7.78 -11.94
CA MET A 32 -8.95 8.03 -10.82
C MET A 32 -9.71 8.41 -9.54
N GLU A 33 -10.77 9.20 -9.64
CA GLU A 33 -11.61 9.57 -8.49
C GLU A 33 -12.35 8.36 -7.93
N ARG A 34 -12.93 7.52 -8.80
CA ARG A 34 -13.55 6.23 -8.41
C ARG A 34 -12.55 5.33 -7.70
N LEU A 35 -11.34 5.20 -8.25
CA LEU A 35 -10.26 4.41 -7.65
C LEU A 35 -9.86 4.95 -6.27
N ARG A 36 -9.63 6.26 -6.14
CA ARG A 36 -9.28 6.89 -4.85
C ARG A 36 -10.37 6.67 -3.80
N ARG A 37 -11.64 6.82 -4.18
CA ARG A 37 -12.78 6.58 -3.30
C ARG A 37 -12.87 5.11 -2.88
N ASN A 38 -12.71 4.18 -3.83
CA ASN A 38 -12.74 2.75 -3.55
C ASN A 38 -11.55 2.31 -2.69
N LEU A 39 -10.36 2.87 -2.90
CA LEU A 39 -9.19 2.66 -2.06
C LEU A 39 -9.40 3.15 -0.63
N ARG A 40 -9.99 4.33 -0.46
CA ARG A 40 -10.32 4.86 0.87
C ARG A 40 -11.29 3.93 1.60
N ARG A 41 -12.37 3.51 0.92
CA ARG A 41 -13.33 2.53 1.46
C ARG A 41 -12.66 1.20 1.81
N ALA A 42 -11.80 0.69 0.93
CA ALA A 42 -11.05 -0.54 1.16
C ALA A 42 -10.14 -0.45 2.39
N ARG A 43 -9.43 0.68 2.58
CA ARG A 43 -8.59 0.91 3.77
C ARG A 43 -9.42 0.96 5.06
N GLU A 44 -10.63 1.50 5.00
CA GLU A 44 -11.54 1.62 6.15
C GLU A 44 -12.25 0.31 6.49
N GLN A 45 -12.65 -0.47 5.49
CA GLN A 45 -13.53 -1.63 5.68
C GLN A 45 -12.79 -2.98 5.67
N GLU A 46 -11.76 -3.14 4.83
CA GLU A 46 -11.13 -4.45 4.58
C GLU A 46 -9.88 -4.70 5.43
N LEU A 47 -9.25 -3.63 5.92
CA LEU A 47 -8.01 -3.72 6.68
C LEU A 47 -8.27 -3.79 8.17
N THR A 48 -7.54 -4.69 8.84
CA THR A 48 -7.52 -4.69 10.30
C THR A 48 -6.80 -3.44 10.82
N PRO A 49 -7.06 -3.01 12.08
CA PRO A 49 -6.42 -1.83 12.64
C PRO A 49 -4.88 -1.88 12.55
N ARG A 50 -4.28 -3.06 12.78
CA ARG A 50 -2.83 -3.24 12.69
C ARG A 50 -2.29 -3.13 11.26
N GLN A 51 -3.03 -3.63 10.27
CA GLN A 51 -2.68 -3.49 8.85
C GLN A 51 -2.75 -2.04 8.39
N ARG A 52 -3.80 -1.32 8.82
CA ARG A 52 -4.00 0.09 8.53
C ARG A 52 -2.87 0.94 9.14
N GLN A 53 -2.58 0.75 10.42
CA GLN A 53 -1.49 1.46 11.11
C GLN A 53 -0.14 1.27 10.41
N MET A 54 0.21 0.04 10.01
CA MET A 54 1.47 -0.19 9.31
C MET A 54 1.50 0.44 7.92
N LEU A 55 0.38 0.46 7.21
CA LEU A 55 0.28 1.17 5.92
C LEU A 55 0.42 2.68 6.09
N GLU A 56 -0.21 3.27 7.11
CA GLU A 56 -0.08 4.70 7.42
C GLU A 56 1.37 5.07 7.72
N LEU A 57 2.03 4.32 8.59
CA LEU A 57 3.45 4.56 8.90
C LEU A 57 4.34 4.45 7.64
N HIS A 58 4.06 3.46 6.78
CA HIS A 58 4.89 3.21 5.61
C HIS A 58 4.66 4.20 4.45
N TYR A 59 3.40 4.46 4.10
CA TYR A 59 3.05 5.26 2.93
C TYR A 59 2.81 6.73 3.25
N ASP A 60 2.17 7.02 4.38
CA ASP A 60 1.78 8.38 4.76
C ASP A 60 2.94 9.07 5.51
N GLN A 61 3.61 8.36 6.42
CA GLN A 61 4.77 8.88 7.18
C GLN A 61 6.14 8.50 6.57
N ARG A 62 6.16 7.78 5.45
CA ARG A 62 7.39 7.39 4.71
C ARG A 62 8.42 6.58 5.52
N LEU A 63 8.01 5.92 6.60
CA LEU A 63 8.92 5.11 7.42
C LEU A 63 9.28 3.79 6.71
N SER A 64 10.53 3.39 6.82
CA SER A 64 11.00 2.07 6.36
C SER A 64 10.48 0.94 7.25
N VAL A 65 10.46 -0.29 6.74
CA VAL A 65 10.10 -1.50 7.51
C VAL A 65 10.90 -1.61 8.81
N THR A 66 12.17 -1.23 8.78
CA THR A 66 13.06 -1.24 9.95
C THR A 66 12.74 -0.16 10.97
N GLU A 67 12.33 1.03 10.53
CA GLU A 67 11.91 2.11 11.43
C GLU A 67 10.56 1.77 12.06
N ILE A 68 9.60 1.28 11.27
CA ILE A 68 8.30 0.81 11.77
C ILE A 68 8.48 -0.32 12.79
N ALA A 69 9.40 -1.24 12.53
CA ALA A 69 9.73 -2.33 13.44
C ALA A 69 10.22 -1.80 14.79
N LYS A 70 11.12 -0.81 14.79
CA LYS A 70 11.60 -0.15 16.01
C LYS A 70 10.48 0.60 16.73
N GLU A 71 9.75 1.44 16.01
CA GLU A 71 8.63 2.25 16.54
C GLU A 71 7.58 1.40 17.24
N LEU A 72 7.25 0.24 16.64
CA LEU A 72 6.20 -0.65 17.13
C LEU A 72 6.71 -1.78 18.04
N GLY A 73 8.01 -1.85 18.33
CA GLY A 73 8.62 -2.93 19.12
C GLY A 73 8.44 -4.32 18.48
N LEU A 74 8.41 -4.40 17.15
CA LEU A 74 8.19 -5.63 16.40
C LEU A 74 9.42 -6.07 15.62
N HIS A 75 9.45 -7.35 15.23
CA HIS A 75 10.46 -7.83 14.30
C HIS A 75 10.17 -7.33 12.84
N PRO A 76 11.19 -6.95 12.05
CA PRO A 76 11.01 -6.47 10.67
C PRO A 76 10.24 -7.45 9.77
N SER A 77 10.42 -8.76 9.96
CA SER A 77 9.68 -9.77 9.20
C SER A 77 8.18 -9.79 9.51
N THR A 78 7.77 -9.38 10.73
CA THR A 78 6.35 -9.21 11.09
C THR A 78 5.75 -8.03 10.36
N VAL A 79 6.46 -6.91 10.32
CA VAL A 79 6.04 -5.70 9.59
C VAL A 79 5.91 -5.99 8.10
N SER A 80 6.92 -6.60 7.49
CA SER A 80 6.92 -6.96 6.06
C SER A 80 5.75 -7.88 5.68
N ARG A 81 5.52 -8.95 6.45
CA ARG A 81 4.39 -9.87 6.21
C ARG A 81 3.04 -9.19 6.38
N THR A 82 2.90 -8.30 7.37
CA THR A 82 1.65 -7.58 7.62
C THR A 82 1.34 -6.59 6.50
N LEU A 83 2.34 -5.83 6.04
CA LEU A 83 2.24 -4.96 4.86
C LEU A 83 1.92 -5.76 3.59
N GLY A 84 2.49 -6.95 3.43
CA GLY A 84 2.17 -7.86 2.31
C GLY A 84 0.69 -8.27 2.31
N ARG A 85 0.19 -8.75 3.45
CA ARG A 85 -1.22 -9.14 3.62
C ARG A 85 -2.18 -7.97 3.45
N ALA A 86 -1.81 -6.78 3.92
CA ALA A 86 -2.61 -5.57 3.74
C ALA A 86 -2.74 -5.22 2.25
N ARG A 87 -1.63 -5.25 1.50
CA ARG A 87 -1.61 -5.01 0.05
C ARG A 87 -2.43 -6.06 -0.71
N GLU A 88 -2.32 -7.33 -0.34
CA GLU A 88 -3.10 -8.40 -0.96
C GLU A 88 -4.62 -8.20 -0.76
N ARG A 89 -5.04 -7.82 0.45
CA ARG A 89 -6.45 -7.48 0.74
C ARG A 89 -6.95 -6.33 -0.13
N LEU A 90 -6.18 -5.24 -0.19
CA LEU A 90 -6.53 -4.09 -1.03
C LEU A 90 -6.61 -4.49 -2.51
N ARG A 91 -5.64 -5.25 -3.01
CA ARG A 91 -5.64 -5.74 -4.41
C ARG A 91 -6.87 -6.59 -4.71
N ARG A 92 -7.23 -7.50 -3.80
CA ARG A 92 -8.43 -8.34 -3.95
C ARG A 92 -9.69 -7.48 -4.01
N TYR A 93 -9.86 -6.55 -3.08
CA TYR A 93 -11.03 -5.68 -3.04
C TYR A 93 -11.16 -4.81 -4.30
N LEU A 94 -10.07 -4.20 -4.75
CA LEU A 94 -10.08 -3.34 -5.94
C LEU A 94 -10.39 -4.13 -7.21
N ARG A 95 -9.90 -5.37 -7.33
CA ARG A 95 -10.20 -6.25 -8.47
C ARG A 95 -11.71 -6.52 -8.64
N TYR A 96 -12.48 -6.48 -7.57
CA TYR A 96 -13.92 -6.75 -7.59
C TYR A 96 -14.79 -5.49 -7.48
N THR A 97 -14.20 -4.30 -7.33
CA THR A 97 -14.93 -3.04 -7.13
C THR A 97 -14.65 -1.95 -8.18
N LEU A 98 -13.69 -2.20 -9.08
CA LEU A 98 -13.50 -1.47 -10.34
C LEU A 98 -14.31 -2.14 -11.45
#